data_AF-A0A4C1SYM8-F1
#
_entry.id   AF-A0A4C1SYM8-F1
#
_cell.length_a   1.000
_cell.length_b   1.000
_cell.length_c   1.000
_cell.angle_alpha   90.00
_cell.angle_beta   90.00
_cell.angle_gamma   90.00
#
_symmetry.space_group_name_H-M   'P 1'
#
loop_
_entity.id
_entity.type
_entity.pdbx_description
1 polymer ?
#
loop_
_entity_poly.entity_id
_entity_poly.type
_entity_poly.pdbx_seq_one_letter_code
_entity_poly.pdbx_strand_id
1 'polypeptide(L)'
;MERSMLGLKLLNKERSIDIRKKTKVTDILSRIDQLKWRWAGHMLRCKREKWSKQVTVWYPRDGFRSRGRKAKRWEDDLIMTLGPLWTRVAADRQQWKELEEAFATGAINFKIKISDQGISADLILAKNEYVLVATLSGICACIQISSHSVLWEEKFGSPIFASPVVYDNDKVIFIEVSGEIHCRSIETGVKIWDYEGVEGNVFSAMYIKTVGPTEWHMIFGCHDKHVYCINVCNSQIWQLYKYADEAKKKSRHAAVCQAKFKQRNWLDSAEYNITQTTWCHF
;
A
#
# COMPACT_ATOMS: atom_id res chain seq x y z
N MET A 1 38.03 -14.44 -4.09
CA MET A 1 39.02 -13.48 -3.55
C MET A 1 38.98 -13.46 -2.03
N GLU A 2 37.91 -12.99 -1.38
CA GLU A 2 37.84 -12.84 0.09
C GLU A 2 38.17 -14.11 0.90
N ARG A 3 37.68 -15.27 0.47
CA ARG A 3 38.04 -16.56 1.11
C ARG A 3 39.53 -16.85 1.07
N SER A 4 40.20 -16.48 -0.02
CA SER A 4 41.64 -16.65 -0.18
C SER A 4 42.43 -15.71 0.74
N MET A 5 41.93 -14.50 0.98
CA MET A 5 42.56 -13.52 1.89
C MET A 5 42.58 -14.03 3.34
N LEU A 6 41.61 -14.88 3.72
CA LEU A 6 41.52 -15.50 5.04
C LEU A 6 42.01 -16.96 5.07
N GLY A 7 42.57 -17.49 3.98
CA GLY A 7 42.99 -18.89 3.89
C GLY A 7 41.86 -19.93 4.01
N LEU A 8 40.60 -19.54 3.77
CA LEU A 8 39.43 -20.38 3.97
C LEU A 8 39.13 -21.27 2.75
N LYS A 9 38.99 -22.58 2.98
CA LYS A 9 38.54 -23.57 1.98
C LYS A 9 37.02 -23.69 1.97
N LEU A 10 36.42 -24.21 0.89
CA LEU A 10 34.95 -24.42 0.81
C LEU A 10 34.42 -25.35 1.91
N LEU A 11 35.24 -26.32 2.33
CA LEU A 11 34.94 -27.26 3.42
C LEU A 11 34.62 -26.58 4.77
N ASN A 12 35.14 -25.37 5.00
CA ASN A 12 34.95 -24.65 6.26
C ASN A 12 33.50 -24.18 6.45
N LYS A 13 32.63 -24.26 5.43
CA LYS A 13 31.19 -23.89 5.45
C LYS A 13 30.87 -22.50 6.04
N GLU A 14 31.86 -21.62 6.13
CA GLU A 14 31.68 -20.22 6.54
C GLU A 14 30.79 -19.47 5.53
N ARG A 15 29.79 -18.77 6.06
CA ARG A 15 28.88 -17.92 5.28
C ARG A 15 29.62 -16.70 4.75
N SER A 16 29.20 -16.20 3.59
CA SER A 16 29.79 -15.01 2.96
C SER A 16 29.67 -13.77 3.84
N ILE A 17 28.59 -13.63 4.60
CA ILE A 17 28.37 -12.53 5.55
C ILE A 17 29.46 -12.52 6.63
N ASP A 18 29.81 -13.69 7.17
CA ASP A 18 30.81 -13.81 8.23
C ASP A 18 32.23 -13.55 7.70
N ILE A 19 32.50 -13.96 6.46
CA ILE A 19 33.74 -13.66 5.75
C ILE A 19 33.88 -12.15 5.51
N ARG A 20 32.83 -11.49 5.01
CA ARG A 20 32.81 -10.04 4.78
C ARG A 20 33.04 -9.24 6.06
N LYS A 21 32.46 -9.67 7.19
CA LYS A 21 32.70 -9.06 8.52
C LYS A 21 34.18 -9.11 8.91
N LYS A 22 34.86 -10.22 8.61
CA LYS A 22 36.29 -10.44 8.93
C LYS A 22 37.20 -9.65 7.97
N THR A 23 36.92 -9.66 6.67
CA THR A 23 37.76 -9.02 5.65
C THR A 23 37.57 -7.50 5.58
N LYS A 24 36.42 -6.98 6.04
CA LYS A 24 36.03 -5.56 5.93
C LYS A 24 36.12 -5.02 4.49
N VAL A 25 36.05 -5.90 3.50
CA VAL A 25 36.01 -5.50 2.08
C VAL A 25 34.67 -4.83 1.82
N THR A 26 34.72 -3.65 1.19
CA THR A 26 33.50 -2.90 0.84
C THR A 26 32.70 -3.65 -0.21
N ASP A 27 31.38 -3.68 -0.07
CA ASP A 27 30.52 -4.29 -1.08
C ASP A 27 30.69 -3.53 -2.41
N ILE A 28 30.92 -4.29 -3.48
CA ILE A 28 31.11 -3.74 -4.81
C ILE A 28 29.89 -2.96 -5.27
N LEU A 29 28.68 -3.39 -4.87
CA LEU A 29 27.44 -2.69 -5.21
C LEU A 29 27.39 -1.32 -4.53
N SER A 30 27.64 -1.27 -3.21
CA SER A 30 27.74 0.00 -2.48
C SER A 30 28.83 0.90 -3.04
N ARG A 31 29.95 0.32 -3.50
CA ARG A 31 31.03 1.10 -4.12
C ARG A 31 30.60 1.68 -5.47
N ILE A 32 29.90 0.92 -6.31
CA ILE A 32 29.33 1.38 -7.58
C ILE A 32 28.35 2.53 -7.32
N ASP A 33 27.47 2.39 -6.32
CA ASP A 33 26.47 3.41 -5.98
C ASP A 33 27.10 4.69 -5.43
N GLN A 34 28.12 4.60 -4.57
CA GLN A 34 28.92 5.77 -4.14
C GLN A 34 29.56 6.48 -5.34
N LEU A 35 30.17 5.73 -6.26
CA LEU A 35 30.83 6.31 -7.43
C LEU A 35 29.82 6.98 -8.35
N LYS A 36 28.65 6.34 -8.57
CA LYS A 36 27.52 6.90 -9.30
C LYS A 36 27.06 8.22 -8.67
N TRP A 37 26.86 8.23 -7.36
CA TRP A 37 26.44 9.39 -6.59
C TRP A 37 27.45 10.55 -6.69
N ARG A 38 28.73 10.28 -6.42
CA ARG A 38 29.80 11.30 -6.50
C ARG A 38 29.95 11.86 -7.92
N TRP A 39 29.87 11.00 -8.93
CA TRP A 39 29.95 11.41 -10.32
C TRP A 39 28.77 12.32 -10.72
N ALA A 40 27.55 11.98 -10.31
CA ALA A 40 26.36 12.79 -10.58
C ALA A 40 26.49 14.21 -10.03
N GLY A 41 26.85 14.33 -8.75
CA GLY A 41 27.08 15.63 -8.12
C GLY A 41 28.24 16.39 -8.75
N HIS A 42 29.34 15.71 -9.12
CA HIS A 42 30.46 16.33 -9.82
C HIS A 42 30.06 16.89 -11.19
N MET A 43 29.26 16.14 -11.95
CA MET A 43 28.76 16.56 -13.26
C MET A 43 27.89 17.82 -13.19
N LEU A 44 26.93 17.86 -12.26
CA LEU A 44 26.03 19.01 -12.13
C LEU A 44 26.74 20.29 -11.66
N ARG A 45 27.70 20.15 -10.74
CA ARG A 45 28.53 21.26 -10.23
C ARG A 45 29.66 21.65 -11.18
N CYS A 46 29.86 20.93 -12.29
CA CYS A 46 30.86 21.29 -13.29
C CYS A 46 30.46 22.60 -13.99
N LYS A 47 31.33 23.61 -13.91
CA LYS A 47 31.11 24.93 -14.55
C LYS A 47 31.28 24.91 -16.07
N ARG A 48 32.02 23.92 -16.60
CA ARG A 48 32.20 23.76 -18.04
C ARG A 48 30.95 23.14 -18.64
N GLU A 49 30.44 23.73 -19.72
CA GLU A 49 29.40 23.11 -20.54
C GLU A 49 29.98 21.91 -21.27
N LYS A 50 29.84 20.74 -20.64
CA LYS A 50 30.20 19.46 -21.23
C LYS A 50 28.95 18.81 -21.78
N TRP A 51 29.10 18.12 -22.92
CA TRP A 51 28.06 17.25 -23.48
C TRP A 51 27.46 16.30 -22.43
N SER A 52 28.28 15.74 -21.53
CA SER A 52 27.82 14.88 -20.44
C SER A 52 26.80 15.57 -19.52
N LYS A 53 27.00 16.86 -19.23
CA LYS A 53 26.06 17.66 -18.43
C LYS A 53 24.78 17.94 -19.21
N GLN A 54 24.92 18.34 -20.48
CA GLN A 54 23.76 18.62 -21.36
C GLN A 54 22.89 17.38 -21.54
N VAL A 55 23.46 16.20 -21.84
CA VAL A 55 22.71 14.94 -22.00
C VAL A 55 22.03 14.48 -20.70
N THR A 56 22.62 14.77 -19.54
CA THR A 56 22.04 14.39 -18.23
C THR A 56 20.92 15.34 -17.82
N VAL A 57 21.02 16.63 -18.15
CA VAL A 57 19.97 17.63 -17.90
C VAL A 57 18.90 17.59 -19.01
N TRP A 58 19.20 16.93 -20.14
CA TRP A 58 18.28 16.81 -21.27
C TRP A 58 17.09 15.92 -20.90
N TYR A 59 15.97 16.59 -20.65
CA TYR A 59 14.66 16.02 -20.34
C TYR A 59 13.81 15.92 -21.61
N PRO A 60 13.71 14.75 -22.27
CA PRO A 60 12.58 14.50 -23.14
C PRO A 60 11.34 14.38 -22.25
N ARG A 61 10.54 15.45 -22.15
CA ARG A 61 9.33 15.49 -21.32
C ARG A 61 8.30 14.44 -21.75
N ASP A 62 8.34 14.06 -23.03
CA ASP A 62 7.41 13.14 -23.64
C ASP A 62 8.17 12.13 -24.51
N GLY A 63 7.91 10.83 -24.33
CA GLY A 63 8.47 9.81 -25.20
C GLY A 63 8.33 8.38 -24.67
N PHE A 64 7.71 7.52 -25.49
CA PHE A 64 7.77 6.07 -25.29
C PHE A 64 9.18 5.56 -25.63
N ARG A 65 9.73 4.64 -24.82
CA ARG A 65 11.00 3.97 -25.16
C ARG A 65 10.77 2.95 -26.27
N SER A 66 11.68 2.93 -27.25
CA SER A 66 11.70 1.89 -28.29
C SER A 66 11.81 0.50 -27.66
N ARG A 67 11.08 -0.48 -28.23
CA ARG A 67 11.14 -1.89 -27.81
C ARG A 67 12.60 -2.37 -27.81
N GLY A 68 13.00 -3.06 -26.73
CA GLY A 68 14.34 -3.63 -26.56
C GLY A 68 15.31 -2.81 -25.70
N ARG A 69 15.01 -1.55 -25.35
CA ARG A 69 15.80 -0.81 -24.33
C ARG A 69 15.34 -1.16 -22.92
N LYS A 70 16.26 -1.14 -21.95
CA LYS A 70 15.92 -1.29 -20.52
C LYS A 70 14.85 -0.27 -20.13
N ALA A 71 13.90 -0.65 -19.27
CA ALA A 71 12.86 0.27 -18.82
C ALA A 71 13.44 1.45 -18.01
N LYS A 72 14.34 1.15 -17.06
CA LYS A 72 14.98 2.16 -16.21
C LYS A 72 16.10 2.95 -16.93
N ARG A 73 16.18 4.25 -16.68
CA ARG A 73 17.31 5.14 -16.97
C ARG A 73 18.31 5.08 -15.82
N TRP A 74 19.52 5.57 -16.09
CA TRP A 74 20.53 5.74 -15.04
C TRP A 74 20.10 6.74 -13.96
N GLU A 75 19.39 7.80 -14.34
CA GLU A 75 18.88 8.83 -13.43
C GLU A 75 17.69 8.37 -12.59
N ASP A 76 16.96 7.33 -13.02
CA ASP A 76 15.75 6.89 -12.33
C ASP A 76 16.04 6.46 -10.89
N ASP A 77 17.22 5.89 -10.63
CA ASP A 77 17.61 5.54 -9.26
C ASP A 77 17.79 6.79 -8.38
N LEU A 78 18.30 7.90 -8.95
CA LEU A 78 18.44 9.17 -8.24
C LEU A 78 17.06 9.81 -8.00
N ILE A 79 16.19 9.79 -9.01
CA ILE A 79 14.81 10.30 -8.92
C ILE A 79 14.00 9.50 -7.90
N MET A 80 14.16 8.18 -7.87
CA MET A 80 13.47 7.32 -6.91
C MET A 80 13.89 7.65 -5.47
N THR A 81 15.15 8.03 -5.24
CA THR A 81 15.67 8.34 -3.91
C THR A 81 15.43 9.78 -3.45
N LEU A 82 15.50 10.77 -4.34
CA LEU A 82 15.46 12.21 -4.01
C LEU A 82 14.30 12.97 -4.67
N GLY A 83 13.46 12.28 -5.42
CA GLY A 83 12.37 12.87 -6.17
C GLY A 83 12.83 13.62 -7.44
N PRO A 84 11.89 14.32 -8.11
CA PRO A 84 12.14 14.98 -9.39
C PRO A 84 13.10 16.18 -9.29
N LEU A 85 13.31 16.73 -8.10
CA LEU A 85 14.19 17.88 -7.85
C LEU A 85 15.62 17.49 -7.43
N TRP A 86 16.01 16.23 -7.61
CA TRP A 86 17.34 15.72 -7.21
C TRP A 86 18.51 16.55 -7.79
N THR A 87 18.33 17.19 -8.95
CA THR A 87 19.35 18.04 -9.57
C THR A 87 19.66 19.29 -8.76
N ARG A 88 18.68 19.85 -8.04
CA ARG A 88 18.87 20.98 -7.11
C ARG A 88 19.64 20.52 -5.88
N VAL A 89 19.25 19.37 -5.33
CA VAL A 89 19.93 18.73 -4.19
C VAL A 89 21.40 18.43 -4.54
N ALA A 90 21.66 17.97 -5.76
CA ALA A 90 23.01 17.71 -6.24
C ALA A 90 23.85 18.97 -6.51
N ALA A 91 23.23 20.13 -6.72
CA ALA A 91 23.96 21.39 -6.85
C ALA A 91 24.58 21.81 -5.51
N ASP A 92 23.89 21.53 -4.40
CA ASP A 92 24.42 21.72 -3.05
C ASP A 92 25.44 20.62 -2.70
N ARG A 93 26.70 21.00 -2.47
CA ARG A 93 27.76 20.02 -2.18
C ARG A 93 27.62 19.39 -0.80
N GLN A 94 27.12 20.14 0.18
CA GLN A 94 27.01 19.67 1.55
C GLN A 94 25.83 18.70 1.66
N GLN A 95 24.65 19.12 1.20
CA GLN A 95 23.45 18.27 1.17
C GLN A 95 23.69 16.98 0.37
N TRP A 96 24.38 17.08 -0.79
CA TRP A 96 24.72 15.91 -1.59
C TRP A 96 25.66 14.93 -0.87
N LYS A 97 26.60 15.43 -0.06
CA LYS A 97 27.54 14.56 0.66
C LYS A 97 26.86 13.82 1.81
N GLU A 98 25.94 14.48 2.52
CA GLU A 98 25.19 13.89 3.64
C GLU A 98 24.31 12.71 3.19
N LEU A 99 23.78 12.78 1.98
CA LEU A 99 22.89 11.75 1.41
C LEU A 99 23.63 10.58 0.73
N GLU A 100 24.96 10.64 0.59
CA GLU A 100 25.76 9.61 -0.10
C GLU A 100 25.67 8.25 0.58
N GLU A 101 25.80 8.23 1.91
CA GLU A 101 25.73 6.97 2.67
C GLU A 101 24.34 6.35 2.56
N ALA A 102 23.29 7.16 2.65
CA ALA A 102 21.91 6.70 2.51
C ALA A 102 21.66 6.04 1.15
N PHE A 103 22.08 6.71 0.07
CA PHE A 103 21.96 6.18 -1.28
C PHE A 103 22.73 4.88 -1.50
N ALA A 104 23.99 4.80 -1.04
CA ALA A 104 24.87 3.69 -1.37
C ALA A 104 24.74 2.46 -0.45
N THR A 105 24.20 2.64 0.76
CA THR A 105 24.03 1.54 1.72
C THR A 105 22.58 1.12 1.89
N GLY A 106 21.63 1.84 1.27
CA GLY A 106 20.20 1.65 1.49
C GLY A 106 19.81 2.03 2.92
N ALA A 107 20.42 3.08 3.47
CA ALA A 107 20.14 3.48 4.84
C ALA A 107 18.69 3.92 5.00
N ILE A 108 18.14 3.69 6.19
CA ILE A 108 16.79 4.10 6.53
C ILE A 108 16.77 5.64 6.59
N ASN A 109 16.06 6.27 5.64
CA ASN A 109 15.95 7.74 5.56
C ASN A 109 15.21 8.33 6.77
N PHE A 110 14.13 7.70 7.18
CA PHE A 110 13.33 8.13 8.33
C PHE A 110 12.61 6.94 8.96
N LYS A 111 12.24 7.09 10.24
CA LYS A 111 11.46 6.10 10.98
C LYS A 111 10.32 6.79 11.70
N ILE A 112 9.08 6.35 11.44
CA ILE A 112 7.88 6.80 12.15
C ILE A 112 7.42 5.66 13.04
N LYS A 113 7.17 5.96 14.32
CA LYS A 113 6.54 5.02 15.24
C LYS A 113 5.03 5.28 15.23
N ILE A 114 4.27 4.33 14.70
CA ILE A 114 2.79 4.40 14.65
C ILE A 114 2.17 3.74 15.89
N SER A 115 2.65 2.56 16.28
CA SER A 115 2.08 1.80 17.40
C SER A 115 3.16 1.14 18.25
N ASP A 116 2.72 0.65 19.41
CA ASP A 116 3.55 -0.17 20.31
C ASP A 116 3.57 -1.66 19.90
N GLN A 117 2.59 -2.11 19.12
CA GLN A 117 2.59 -3.46 18.54
C GLN A 117 3.09 -3.47 17.08
N GLY A 118 3.38 -4.66 16.57
CA GLY A 118 3.87 -4.87 15.21
C GLY A 118 2.85 -4.51 14.13
N ILE A 119 3.35 -4.32 12.92
CA ILE A 119 2.57 -4.18 11.70
C ILE A 119 2.65 -5.53 10.99
N SER A 120 1.50 -6.18 10.80
CA SER A 120 1.42 -7.46 10.06
C SER A 120 0.69 -7.33 8.73
N ALA A 121 -0.19 -6.33 8.60
CA ALA A 121 -0.87 -6.02 7.36
C ALA A 121 0.10 -5.37 6.36
N ASP A 122 -0.06 -5.64 5.06
CA ASP A 122 0.73 -4.92 4.06
C ASP A 122 0.32 -3.44 4.03
N LEU A 123 1.30 -2.57 3.79
CA LEU A 123 1.07 -1.14 3.60
C LEU A 123 0.58 -0.88 2.17
N ILE A 124 -0.29 0.11 1.98
CA ILE A 124 -0.77 0.48 0.64
C ILE A 124 -0.40 1.92 0.29
N LEU A 125 0.07 2.11 -0.95
CA LEU A 125 0.33 3.43 -1.53
C LEU A 125 -0.95 3.94 -2.19
N ALA A 126 -1.42 5.11 -1.76
CA ALA A 126 -2.57 5.79 -2.31
C ALA A 126 -2.17 7.14 -2.94
N LYS A 127 -2.74 7.43 -4.11
CA LYS A 127 -2.55 8.68 -4.88
C LYS A 127 -1.08 9.08 -5.11
N ASN A 128 -0.13 8.14 -4.99
CA ASN A 128 1.33 8.37 -4.98
C ASN A 128 1.85 9.35 -3.90
N GLU A 129 1.02 9.72 -2.93
CA GLU A 129 1.37 10.72 -1.90
C GLU A 129 1.16 10.22 -0.48
N TYR A 130 0.32 9.20 -0.29
CA TYR A 130 -0.09 8.71 1.01
C TYR A 130 0.24 7.24 1.16
N VAL A 131 0.78 6.86 2.33
CA VAL A 131 0.94 5.47 2.75
C VAL A 131 -0.05 5.19 3.86
N LEU A 132 -0.88 4.18 3.66
CA LEU A 132 -1.86 3.73 4.65
C LEU A 132 -1.34 2.47 5.31
N VAL A 133 -1.46 2.44 6.64
CA VAL A 133 -0.91 1.38 7.49
C VAL A 133 -1.95 0.94 8.49
N ALA A 134 -1.93 -0.34 8.83
CA ALA A 134 -2.74 -0.92 9.88
C ALA A 134 -1.88 -1.81 10.80
N THR A 135 -2.18 -1.81 12.09
CA THR A 135 -1.34 -2.43 13.11
C THR A 135 -2.06 -3.50 13.91
N LEU A 136 -1.29 -4.36 14.57
CA LEU A 136 -1.80 -5.39 15.47
C LEU A 136 -2.44 -4.80 16.74
N SER A 137 -2.20 -3.53 17.06
CA SER A 137 -2.89 -2.85 18.17
C SER A 137 -4.26 -2.26 17.79
N GLY A 138 -4.74 -2.51 16.55
CA GLY A 138 -5.99 -1.97 16.03
C GLY A 138 -5.87 -0.51 15.59
N ILE A 139 -4.66 0.00 15.37
CA ILE A 139 -4.46 1.37 14.90
C ILE A 139 -4.41 1.36 13.37
N CYS A 140 -5.12 2.27 12.73
CA CYS A 140 -4.94 2.61 11.32
C CYS A 140 -4.45 4.05 11.19
N ALA A 141 -3.58 4.31 10.23
CA ALA A 141 -2.99 5.63 10.03
C ALA A 141 -2.73 5.93 8.56
N CYS A 142 -2.78 7.21 8.23
CA CYS A 142 -2.35 7.75 6.94
C CYS A 142 -1.10 8.61 7.12
N ILE A 143 -0.07 8.29 6.35
CA ILE A 143 1.23 8.98 6.37
C ILE A 143 1.42 9.69 5.04
N GLN A 144 1.71 10.98 5.10
CA GLN A 144 2.08 11.73 3.90
C GLN A 144 3.58 11.54 3.61
N ILE A 145 3.89 11.13 2.36
CA ILE A 145 5.24 10.79 1.94
C ILE A 145 6.14 12.03 1.88
N SER A 146 5.63 13.16 1.42
CA SER A 146 6.43 14.38 1.21
C SER A 146 6.87 15.05 2.51
N SER A 147 6.02 15.02 3.54
CA SER A 147 6.26 15.67 4.84
C SER A 147 6.79 14.71 5.91
N HIS A 148 6.72 13.39 5.67
CA HIS A 148 7.01 12.35 6.65
C HIS A 148 6.16 12.47 7.93
N SER A 149 4.92 12.99 7.82
CA SER A 149 4.01 13.20 8.94
C SER A 149 2.80 12.27 8.88
N VAL A 150 2.30 11.86 10.05
CA VAL A 150 1.00 11.20 10.18
C VAL A 150 -0.08 12.28 10.03
N LEU A 151 -0.94 12.14 9.03
CA LEU A 151 -2.05 13.07 8.78
C LEU A 151 -3.20 12.82 9.74
N TRP A 152 -3.54 11.54 9.91
CA TRP A 152 -4.57 11.10 10.84
C TRP A 152 -4.26 9.68 11.31
N GLU A 153 -4.79 9.37 12.48
CA GLU A 153 -4.69 8.07 13.15
C GLU A 153 -6.04 7.78 13.82
N GLU A 154 -6.51 6.54 13.72
CA GLU A 154 -7.71 6.07 14.39
C GLU A 154 -7.44 4.72 15.05
N LYS A 155 -8.04 4.49 16.21
CA LYS A 155 -7.91 3.26 16.98
C LYS A 155 -9.24 2.53 17.04
N PHE A 156 -9.22 1.27 16.62
CA PHE A 156 -10.34 0.36 16.62
C PHE A 156 -10.33 -0.63 17.79
N GLY A 157 -11.37 -1.46 17.88
CA GLY A 157 -11.61 -2.37 19.00
C GLY A 157 -10.78 -3.66 18.96
N SER A 158 -10.34 -4.05 17.78
CA SER A 158 -9.67 -5.32 17.47
C SER A 158 -8.44 -5.09 16.57
N PRO A 159 -7.44 -5.98 16.62
CA PRO A 159 -6.30 -5.93 15.72
C PRO A 159 -6.68 -5.91 14.23
N ILE A 160 -5.84 -5.31 13.38
CA ILE A 160 -6.00 -5.37 11.92
C ILE A 160 -4.86 -6.19 11.32
N PHE A 161 -5.22 -7.33 10.73
CA PHE A 161 -4.29 -8.23 10.05
C PHE A 161 -4.41 -8.14 8.53
N ALA A 162 -5.61 -7.85 8.03
CA ALA A 162 -5.88 -7.72 6.62
C ALA A 162 -5.25 -6.44 6.06
N SER A 163 -4.61 -6.55 4.89
CA SER A 163 -4.04 -5.41 4.17
C SER A 163 -5.15 -4.40 3.80
N PRO A 164 -4.97 -3.08 4.06
CA PRO A 164 -5.94 -2.07 3.68
C PRO A 164 -6.11 -2.00 2.16
N VAL A 165 -7.30 -1.60 1.70
CA VAL A 165 -7.61 -1.58 0.27
C VAL A 165 -8.19 -0.24 -0.14
N VAL A 166 -7.73 0.28 -1.27
CA VAL A 166 -8.20 1.55 -1.84
C VAL A 166 -9.26 1.28 -2.90
N TYR A 167 -10.34 2.06 -2.90
CA TYR A 167 -11.33 2.09 -3.98
C TYR A 167 -11.77 3.53 -4.27
N ASP A 168 -12.40 3.71 -5.44
CA ASP A 168 -12.93 5.00 -5.90
C ASP A 168 -11.89 6.15 -5.89
N ASN A 169 -10.60 5.80 -5.98
CA ASN A 169 -9.42 6.69 -5.92
C ASN A 169 -9.20 7.45 -4.60
N ASP A 170 -10.21 7.66 -3.76
CA ASP A 170 -10.13 8.51 -2.57
C ASP A 170 -10.60 7.86 -1.26
N LYS A 171 -10.97 6.57 -1.29
CA LYS A 171 -11.48 5.83 -0.13
C LYS A 171 -10.57 4.66 0.21
N VAL A 172 -10.42 4.41 1.51
CA VAL A 172 -9.69 3.25 2.05
C VAL A 172 -10.62 2.42 2.91
N ILE A 173 -10.44 1.11 2.85
CA ILE A 173 -11.11 0.15 3.70
C ILE A 173 -10.11 -0.57 4.60
N PHE A 174 -10.45 -0.64 5.89
CA PHE A 174 -9.79 -1.46 6.90
C PHE A 174 -10.77 -2.53 7.38
N ILE A 175 -10.24 -3.72 7.67
CA ILE A 175 -11.04 -4.82 8.22
C ILE A 175 -10.38 -5.29 9.50
N GLU A 176 -11.11 -5.19 10.60
CA GLU A 176 -10.71 -5.72 11.89
C GLU A 176 -10.75 -7.26 11.90
N VAL A 177 -9.94 -7.88 12.76
CA VAL A 177 -10.01 -9.33 12.98
C VAL A 177 -11.37 -9.76 13.52
N SER A 178 -12.10 -8.87 14.21
CA SER A 178 -13.48 -9.13 14.67
C SER A 178 -14.50 -9.24 13.53
N GLY A 179 -14.14 -8.84 12.31
CA GLY A 179 -15.04 -8.81 11.16
C GLY A 179 -15.74 -7.47 10.93
N GLU A 180 -15.43 -6.45 11.73
CA GLU A 180 -15.88 -5.07 11.48
C GLU A 180 -15.11 -4.48 10.30
N ILE A 181 -15.83 -3.81 9.40
CA ILE A 181 -15.27 -3.21 8.18
C ILE A 181 -15.49 -1.71 8.22
N HIS A 182 -14.41 -0.96 8.07
CA HIS A 182 -14.42 0.50 8.17
C HIS A 182 -13.98 1.13 6.86
N CYS A 183 -14.83 1.99 6.30
CA CYS A 183 -14.47 2.82 5.17
C CYS A 183 -14.20 4.26 5.63
N ARG A 184 -13.04 4.79 5.24
CA ARG A 184 -12.57 6.13 5.55
C ARG A 184 -12.13 6.88 4.30
N SER A 185 -12.17 8.21 4.35
CA SER A 185 -11.50 9.08 3.38
C SER A 185 -9.98 8.99 3.56
N ILE A 186 -9.22 8.87 2.47
CA ILE A 186 -7.76 8.72 2.51
C ILE A 186 -7.08 9.97 3.09
N GLU A 187 -7.53 11.15 2.70
CA GLU A 187 -6.87 12.40 3.06
C GLU A 187 -7.22 12.87 4.47
N THR A 188 -8.48 12.72 4.86
CA THR A 188 -9.01 13.30 6.11
C THR A 188 -9.25 12.28 7.21
N GLY A 189 -9.31 10.98 6.89
CA GLY A 189 -9.66 9.94 7.85
C GLY A 189 -11.14 9.96 8.26
N VAL A 190 -11.97 10.78 7.61
CA VAL A 190 -13.39 10.89 7.94
C VAL A 190 -14.12 9.58 7.62
N LYS A 191 -14.95 9.12 8.55
CA LYS A 191 -15.86 7.98 8.38
C LYS A 191 -16.84 8.20 7.22
N ILE A 192 -16.83 7.28 6.28
CA ILE A 192 -17.79 7.22 5.18
C ILE A 192 -18.91 6.23 5.54
N TRP A 193 -18.54 5.00 5.90
CA TRP A 193 -19.45 3.97 6.38
C TRP A 193 -18.70 2.93 7.21
N ASP A 194 -19.44 2.22 8.06
CA ASP A 194 -18.97 1.03 8.78
C ASP A 194 -19.94 -0.12 8.51
N TYR A 195 -19.45 -1.36 8.65
CA TYR A 195 -20.23 -2.56 8.50
C TYR A 195 -19.93 -3.57 9.61
N GLU A 196 -21.00 -3.99 10.28
CA GLU A 196 -20.99 -4.98 11.35
C GLU A 196 -21.98 -6.09 10.95
N GLY A 197 -21.48 -7.12 10.28
CA GLY A 197 -22.33 -8.23 9.82
C GLY A 197 -21.60 -9.52 9.48
N VAL A 198 -20.27 -9.53 9.67
CA VAL A 198 -19.47 -10.74 9.52
C VAL A 198 -19.51 -11.51 10.84
N GLU A 199 -19.83 -12.81 10.77
CA GLU A 199 -20.08 -13.63 11.97
C GLU A 199 -18.80 -14.27 12.54
N GLY A 200 -17.65 -14.00 11.95
CA GLY A 200 -16.39 -14.65 12.32
C GLY A 200 -15.17 -13.82 11.95
N ASN A 201 -14.00 -14.35 12.32
CA ASN A 201 -12.78 -13.57 12.20
C ASN A 201 -12.32 -13.43 10.76
N VAL A 202 -11.83 -12.24 10.41
CA VAL A 202 -11.29 -11.95 9.08
C VAL A 202 -9.78 -11.73 9.17
N PHE A 203 -9.04 -12.52 8.40
CA PHE A 203 -7.58 -12.39 8.28
C PHE A 203 -7.13 -12.15 6.84
N SER A 204 -7.99 -12.44 5.86
CA SER A 204 -7.65 -12.24 4.45
C SER A 204 -7.80 -10.77 4.05
N ALA A 205 -6.89 -10.28 3.22
CA ALA A 205 -7.09 -9.02 2.51
C ALA A 205 -8.36 -9.07 1.64
N MET A 206 -9.00 -7.92 1.47
CA MET A 206 -10.18 -7.80 0.63
C MET A 206 -9.82 -7.57 -0.84
N TYR A 207 -10.59 -8.17 -1.74
CA TYR A 207 -10.50 -7.92 -3.16
C TYR A 207 -11.64 -7.02 -3.61
N ILE A 208 -11.35 -5.97 -4.36
CA ILE A 208 -12.36 -5.03 -4.87
C ILE A 208 -12.43 -5.14 -6.38
N LYS A 209 -13.63 -5.39 -6.90
CA LYS A 209 -13.97 -5.37 -8.32
C LYS A 209 -14.91 -4.23 -8.62
N THR A 210 -14.51 -3.31 -9.48
CA THR A 210 -15.39 -2.29 -10.05
C THR A 210 -16.34 -2.95 -11.05
N VAL A 211 -17.65 -2.81 -10.84
CA VAL A 211 -18.72 -3.38 -11.69
C VAL A 211 -19.38 -2.29 -12.51
N GLY A 212 -19.56 -1.10 -11.93
CA GLY A 212 -20.14 0.06 -12.57
C GLY A 212 -19.38 1.34 -12.21
N PRO A 213 -19.84 2.50 -12.70
CA PRO A 213 -19.19 3.79 -12.42
C PRO A 213 -19.19 4.12 -10.91
N THR A 214 -20.19 3.64 -10.18
CA THR A 214 -20.33 3.83 -8.74
C THR A 214 -20.69 2.54 -8.01
N GLU A 215 -20.36 1.39 -8.60
CA GLU A 215 -20.70 0.07 -8.06
C GLU A 215 -19.46 -0.82 -7.94
N TRP A 216 -19.29 -1.41 -6.75
CA TRP A 216 -18.15 -2.24 -6.40
C TRP A 216 -18.60 -3.52 -5.71
N HIS A 217 -18.00 -4.64 -6.10
CA HIS A 217 -18.11 -5.90 -5.38
C HIS A 217 -16.83 -6.11 -4.57
N MET A 218 -16.99 -6.28 -3.27
CA MET A 218 -15.89 -6.43 -2.32
C MET A 218 -15.92 -7.83 -1.73
N ILE A 219 -14.88 -8.63 -1.99
CA ILE A 219 -14.86 -10.07 -1.71
C ILE A 219 -13.74 -10.37 -0.72
N PHE A 220 -14.04 -11.14 0.33
CA PHE A 220 -13.05 -11.55 1.33
C PHE A 220 -13.41 -12.90 1.94
N GLY A 221 -12.39 -13.60 2.46
CA GLY A 221 -12.55 -14.86 3.17
C GLY A 221 -12.73 -14.64 4.67
N CYS A 222 -13.54 -15.49 5.30
CA CYS A 222 -13.75 -15.48 6.73
C CYS A 222 -13.38 -16.83 7.34
N HIS A 223 -12.93 -16.81 8.59
CA HIS A 223 -12.56 -18.01 9.35
C HIS A 223 -13.78 -18.88 9.70
N ASP A 224 -14.99 -18.38 9.47
CA ASP A 224 -16.26 -19.12 9.57
C ASP A 224 -16.47 -20.13 8.42
N LYS A 225 -15.47 -20.31 7.56
CA LYS A 225 -15.46 -21.21 6.38
C LYS A 225 -16.27 -20.70 5.19
N HIS A 226 -16.57 -19.39 5.15
CA HIS A 226 -17.30 -18.78 4.04
C HIS A 226 -16.50 -17.69 3.35
N VAL A 227 -16.89 -17.43 2.10
CA VAL A 227 -16.46 -16.26 1.35
C VAL A 227 -17.61 -15.27 1.32
N TYR A 228 -17.33 -14.04 1.70
CA TYR A 228 -18.29 -12.95 1.72
C TYR A 228 -18.11 -12.06 0.49
N CYS A 229 -19.23 -11.54 -0.04
CA CYS A 229 -19.25 -10.52 -1.07
C CYS A 229 -20.17 -9.37 -0.62
N ILE A 230 -19.62 -8.17 -0.48
CA ILE A 230 -20.34 -6.94 -0.17
C ILE A 230 -20.47 -6.12 -1.45
N ASN A 231 -21.70 -5.75 -1.79
CA ASN A 231 -21.96 -4.80 -2.87
C ASN A 231 -22.06 -3.39 -2.28
N VAL A 232 -21.22 -2.50 -2.79
CA VAL A 232 -21.22 -1.08 -2.45
C VAL A 232 -21.64 -0.30 -3.68
N CYS A 233 -22.69 0.51 -3.55
CA CYS A 233 -23.16 1.42 -4.59
C CYS A 233 -23.23 2.84 -4.02
N ASN A 234 -22.67 3.83 -4.72
CA ASN A 234 -22.61 5.23 -4.26
C ASN A 234 -22.07 5.39 -2.83
N SER A 235 -21.03 4.62 -2.47
CA SER A 235 -20.47 4.62 -1.11
C SER A 235 -21.46 4.21 0.00
N GLN A 236 -22.50 3.45 -0.36
CA GLN A 236 -23.42 2.82 0.59
C GLN A 236 -23.44 1.31 0.34
N ILE A 237 -23.55 0.54 1.41
CA ILE A 237 -23.65 -0.92 1.33
C ILE A 237 -25.08 -1.30 0.93
N TRP A 238 -25.20 -2.16 -0.06
CA TRP A 238 -26.48 -2.60 -0.60
C TRP A 238 -26.82 -4.04 -0.24
N GLN A 239 -25.88 -4.98 -0.43
CA GLN A 239 -26.15 -6.42 -0.28
C GLN A 239 -24.92 -7.18 0.21
N LEU A 240 -25.14 -8.18 1.08
CA LEU A 240 -24.14 -9.14 1.51
C LEU A 240 -24.51 -10.54 1.02
N TYR A 241 -23.58 -11.20 0.36
CA TYR A 241 -23.68 -12.62 0.01
C TYR A 241 -22.66 -13.43 0.80
N LYS A 242 -23.10 -14.57 1.33
CA LYS A 242 -22.26 -15.54 2.03
C LYS A 242 -22.27 -16.84 1.22
N TYR A 243 -21.11 -17.24 0.69
CA TYR A 243 -20.95 -18.47 -0.08
C TYR A 243 -20.37 -19.57 0.82
N ALA A 244 -21.06 -20.70 0.90
CA ALA A 244 -20.62 -21.90 1.62
C ALA A 244 -20.19 -23.00 0.62
N ASP A 245 -19.20 -23.81 0.99
CA ASP A 245 -18.85 -25.00 0.24
C ASP A 245 -19.90 -26.10 0.51
N GLU A 246 -20.81 -26.32 -0.44
CA GLU A 246 -21.84 -27.37 -0.39
C GLU A 246 -21.24 -28.75 -0.71
N ALA A 247 -20.21 -29.19 0.00
CA ALA A 247 -19.62 -30.51 -0.21
C ALA A 247 -20.48 -31.68 0.31
N LYS A 248 -21.67 -31.44 0.90
CA LYS A 248 -22.69 -32.46 1.21
C LYS A 248 -24.10 -31.87 1.30
N LYS A 249 -24.88 -31.88 0.21
CA LYS A 249 -26.31 -32.27 0.18
C LYS A 249 -26.93 -32.09 -1.21
N LYS A 250 -27.49 -33.17 -1.74
CA LYS A 250 -28.58 -33.11 -2.74
C LYS A 250 -29.79 -32.42 -2.10
N SER A 251 -29.94 -31.11 -2.28
CA SER A 251 -31.25 -30.44 -2.33
C SER A 251 -31.03 -28.98 -2.65
N ARG A 252 -31.59 -28.54 -3.79
CA ARG A 252 -31.77 -27.14 -4.17
C ARG A 252 -32.23 -26.34 -2.95
N HIS A 253 -31.53 -25.26 -2.61
CA HIS A 253 -32.00 -23.98 -2.07
C HIS A 253 -30.78 -23.27 -1.45
N ALA A 254 -30.08 -22.46 -2.24
CA ALA A 254 -29.14 -21.48 -1.70
C ALA A 254 -29.95 -20.48 -0.85
N ALA A 255 -29.73 -20.49 0.46
CA ALA A 255 -30.40 -19.59 1.38
C ALA A 255 -29.84 -18.17 1.20
N VAL A 256 -30.68 -17.27 0.69
CA VAL A 256 -30.42 -15.83 0.69
C VAL A 256 -30.62 -15.33 2.13
N CYS A 257 -29.53 -15.08 2.86
CA CYS A 257 -29.60 -14.39 4.15
C CYS A 257 -29.92 -12.91 3.90
N GLN A 258 -31.18 -12.50 4.06
CA GLN A 258 -31.56 -11.10 4.16
C GLN A 258 -30.97 -10.52 5.45
N ALA A 259 -30.04 -9.57 5.34
CA ALA A 259 -29.58 -8.79 6.48
C ALA A 259 -30.74 -7.92 7.00
N LYS A 260 -31.09 -8.06 8.28
CA LYS A 260 -32.09 -7.21 8.95
C LYS A 260 -31.48 -5.83 9.21
N PHE A 261 -31.98 -4.82 8.52
CA PHE A 261 -31.66 -3.42 8.80
C PHE A 261 -32.51 -2.94 9.99
N LYS A 262 -31.87 -2.46 11.06
CA LYS A 262 -32.54 -1.85 12.21
C LYS A 262 -32.60 -0.34 11.97
N GLN A 263 -33.62 0.14 11.26
CA GLN A 263 -33.92 1.57 11.25
C GLN A 263 -34.40 1.98 12.66
N ARG A 264 -33.58 2.75 13.38
CA ARG A 264 -34.07 3.55 14.50
C ARG A 264 -34.79 4.76 13.91
N ASN A 265 -36.09 4.63 13.68
CA ASN A 265 -36.95 5.76 13.35
C ASN A 265 -37.24 6.55 14.63
N TRP A 266 -36.85 7.82 14.62
CA TRP A 266 -37.51 8.86 15.40
C TRP A 266 -38.44 9.64 14.47
N LEU A 267 -39.61 9.98 15.00
CA LEU A 267 -40.69 10.83 14.47
C LEU A 267 -41.85 10.12 13.75
N ASP A 268 -42.92 9.98 14.54
CA ASP A 268 -44.28 10.46 14.29
C ASP A 268 -45.13 9.83 13.17
N SER A 269 -46.10 9.05 13.66
CA SER A 269 -47.53 9.11 13.31
C SER A 269 -47.92 9.54 11.89
N ALA A 270 -48.27 8.56 11.07
CA ALA A 270 -49.50 8.58 10.26
C ALA A 270 -49.75 7.20 9.68
N GLU A 271 -50.90 6.62 10.03
CA GLU A 271 -51.48 5.47 9.34
C GLU A 271 -51.71 5.85 7.87
N TYR A 272 -51.24 5.02 6.93
CA TYR A 272 -51.88 4.91 5.62
C TYR A 272 -51.74 3.47 5.11
N ASN A 273 -52.86 2.74 5.18
CA ASN A 273 -53.08 1.49 4.46
C ASN A 273 -53.19 1.80 2.97
N ILE A 274 -52.37 1.16 2.12
CA ILE A 274 -52.70 0.98 0.70
C ILE A 274 -52.42 -0.47 0.31
N THR A 275 -53.51 -1.15 -0.03
CA THR A 275 -53.60 -2.49 -0.57
C THR A 275 -53.21 -2.52 -2.06
N GLN A 276 -52.51 -3.59 -2.44
CA GLN A 276 -52.64 -4.37 -3.68
C GLN A 276 -52.51 -3.72 -5.08
N THR A 277 -51.54 -4.28 -5.82
CA THR A 277 -51.55 -4.69 -7.25
C THR A 277 -51.93 -3.68 -8.34
N THR A 278 -51.03 -3.51 -9.31
CA THR A 278 -51.29 -3.99 -10.69
C THR A 278 -50.01 -4.01 -11.53
N TRP A 279 -49.91 -5.07 -12.31
CA TRP A 279 -49.03 -5.23 -13.46
C TRP A 279 -49.44 -4.26 -14.57
N CYS A 280 -48.48 -3.72 -15.31
CA CYS A 280 -48.67 -3.35 -16.71
C CYS A 280 -47.36 -3.48 -17.48
N HIS A 281 -47.41 -4.33 -18.51
CA HIS A 281 -46.52 -4.29 -19.68
C HIS A 281 -46.59 -2.92 -20.36
N PHE A 282 -45.44 -2.37 -20.75
CA PHE A 282 -45.05 -2.06 -22.13
C PHE A 282 -43.54 -1.78 -22.18
#